data_AF-A0A804NHC4-F1
#
_entry.id   AF-A0A804NHC4-F1
#
_cell.length_a   1.000
_cell.length_b   1.000
_cell.length_c   1.000
_cell.angle_alpha   90.00
_cell.angle_beta   90.00
_cell.angle_gamma   90.00
#
_symmetry.space_group_name_H-M   'P 1'
#
loop_
_entity.id
_entity.type
_entity.pdbx_description
1 polymer ?
#
loop_
_entity_poly.entity_id
_entity_poly.type
_entity_poly.pdbx_seq_one_letter_code
_entity_poly.pdbx_strand_id
1 'polypeptide(L)'
;MASPPHSFEVRTPGDSPRPTAALLSPSVAAPQPSTASRLLLLLTAAVAAATAFVLLHLPTTVVTAASATARPLSKLSKPVVLLISSDGVRFGYQYKAPLLHIRHLFANGTSAAEGLVPVFPTLTFPNHYSIVTDLYPSSHGIINNYFPDPISGDYFTMKNHDPKWWLVEPLWATAAAQGVLSATFFWPGSEVTKGSWNFPDKYCRHYNGSVPFEERVDTILGYFDLPPNQMP
;
A
#
# COMPACT_ATOMS: atom_id res chain seq x y z
N MET A 1 -28.41 -26.29 4.70
CA MET A 1 -28.97 -26.11 3.34
C MET A 1 -27.81 -26.12 2.37
N ALA A 2 -27.65 -27.24 1.65
CA ALA A 2 -26.58 -27.47 0.69
C ALA A 2 -27.10 -27.26 -0.73
N SER A 3 -26.31 -26.66 -1.60
CA SER A 3 -26.45 -26.78 -3.06
C SER A 3 -25.12 -27.33 -3.59
N PRO A 4 -25.12 -28.43 -4.34
CA PRO A 4 -23.90 -28.96 -4.95
C PRO A 4 -23.63 -28.26 -6.30
N PRO A 5 -22.37 -28.28 -6.79
CA PRO A 5 -22.00 -27.60 -8.03
C PRO A 5 -22.24 -28.46 -9.27
N HIS A 6 -22.55 -27.79 -10.38
CA HIS A 6 -22.63 -28.38 -11.72
C HIS A 6 -21.27 -28.91 -12.19
N SER A 7 -21.25 -30.17 -12.62
CA SER A 7 -20.18 -30.83 -13.35
C SER A 7 -20.16 -30.34 -14.82
N PHE A 8 -18.98 -29.89 -15.27
CA PHE A 8 -18.71 -29.57 -16.69
C PHE A 8 -18.01 -30.78 -17.32
N GLU A 9 -18.58 -31.29 -18.41
CA GLU A 9 -18.09 -32.45 -19.15
C GLU A 9 -16.92 -32.04 -20.07
N VAL A 10 -15.83 -32.79 -19.99
CA VAL A 10 -14.62 -32.62 -20.81
C VAL A 10 -14.87 -33.25 -22.19
N ARG A 11 -14.71 -32.48 -23.26
CA ARG A 11 -14.66 -33.00 -24.64
C ARG A 11 -13.20 -33.06 -25.09
N THR A 12 -12.69 -34.27 -25.26
CA THR A 12 -11.39 -34.54 -25.89
C THR A 12 -11.49 -34.34 -27.42
N PRO A 13 -10.40 -33.94 -28.10
CA PRO A 13 -10.40 -33.71 -29.54
C PRO A 13 -10.20 -35.03 -30.28
N GLY A 14 -11.21 -35.43 -31.06
CA GLY A 14 -11.17 -36.58 -31.97
C GLY A 14 -11.20 -36.12 -33.43
N ASP A 15 -10.22 -36.59 -34.19
CA ASP A 15 -10.19 -36.88 -35.62
C ASP A 15 -10.52 -35.78 -36.66
N SER A 16 -9.48 -35.48 -37.45
CA SER A 16 -9.52 -34.70 -38.70
C SER A 16 -10.34 -35.41 -39.79
N PRO A 17 -10.84 -34.65 -40.78
CA PRO A 17 -10.37 -34.94 -42.15
C PRO A 17 -10.07 -33.67 -42.98
N ARG A 18 -9.02 -33.74 -43.82
CA ARG A 18 -8.79 -32.79 -44.92
C ARG A 18 -9.77 -33.10 -46.06
N PRO A 19 -10.50 -32.13 -46.61
CA PRO A 19 -11.15 -32.27 -47.91
C PRO A 19 -10.26 -31.64 -48.99
N THR A 20 -9.53 -32.49 -49.70
CA THR A 20 -9.04 -32.19 -51.05
C THR A 20 -10.17 -32.50 -52.02
N ALA A 21 -10.34 -31.67 -53.06
CA ALA A 21 -11.14 -31.91 -54.27
C ALA A 21 -12.68 -31.76 -54.19
N ALA A 22 -13.13 -30.51 -54.28
CA ALA A 22 -14.42 -30.08 -54.84
C ALA A 22 -14.26 -28.54 -55.02
N LEU A 23 -14.35 -27.89 -56.18
CA LEU A 23 -14.97 -28.16 -57.46
C LEU A 23 -14.19 -27.37 -58.52
N LEU A 24 -13.91 -28.01 -59.65
CA LEU A 24 -13.52 -27.33 -60.88
C LEU A 24 -14.71 -26.48 -61.34
N SER A 25 -14.59 -25.15 -61.27
CA SER A 25 -15.47 -24.21 -61.97
C SER A 25 -14.66 -23.49 -63.05
N PRO A 26 -15.25 -23.18 -64.21
CA PRO A 26 -14.53 -22.57 -65.32
C PRO A 26 -13.97 -21.21 -64.91
N SER A 27 -12.75 -20.92 -65.37
CA SER A 27 -12.14 -19.60 -65.31
C SER A 27 -13.07 -18.57 -65.97
N VAL A 28 -13.84 -17.85 -65.17
CA VAL A 28 -14.47 -16.60 -65.58
C VAL A 28 -13.38 -15.54 -65.48
N ALA A 29 -13.02 -14.95 -66.61
CA ALA A 29 -12.08 -13.84 -66.66
C ALA A 29 -12.53 -12.78 -65.67
N ALA A 30 -11.71 -12.54 -64.63
CA ALA A 30 -11.95 -11.48 -63.67
C ALA A 30 -12.07 -10.15 -64.45
N PRO A 31 -13.06 -9.29 -64.13
CA PRO A 31 -13.16 -7.99 -64.77
C PRO A 31 -11.84 -7.26 -64.59
N GLN A 32 -11.24 -6.77 -65.68
CA GLN A 32 -10.06 -5.93 -65.53
C GLN A 32 -10.43 -4.73 -64.66
N PRO A 33 -9.67 -4.45 -63.59
CA PRO A 33 -9.97 -3.31 -62.73
C PRO A 33 -9.95 -2.05 -63.59
N SER A 34 -11.00 -1.24 -63.49
CA SER A 34 -11.08 0.04 -64.16
C SER A 34 -9.84 0.88 -63.85
N THR A 35 -9.49 1.81 -64.73
CA THR A 35 -8.39 2.76 -64.49
C THR A 35 -8.55 3.45 -63.13
N ALA A 36 -9.78 3.75 -62.70
CA ALA A 36 -10.09 4.28 -61.37
C ALA A 36 -9.76 3.30 -60.22
N SER A 37 -10.07 2.01 -60.37
CA SER A 37 -9.74 1.00 -59.35
C SER A 37 -8.23 0.78 -59.21
N ARG A 38 -7.48 0.78 -60.33
CA ARG A 38 -6.01 0.73 -60.30
C ARG A 38 -5.42 1.96 -59.63
N LEU A 39 -5.96 3.14 -59.91
CA LEU A 39 -5.51 4.39 -59.26
C LEU A 39 -5.75 4.36 -57.75
N LEU A 40 -6.92 3.86 -57.31
CA LEU A 40 -7.25 3.73 -55.89
C LEU A 40 -6.33 2.74 -55.16
N LEU A 41 -6.01 1.60 -55.78
CA LEU A 41 -5.05 0.62 -55.25
C LEU A 41 -3.62 1.20 -55.15
N LEU A 42 -3.20 2.01 -56.12
CA LEU A 42 -1.90 2.69 -56.06
C LEU A 42 -1.87 3.77 -54.97
N LEU A 43 -2.96 4.53 -54.80
CA LEU A 43 -3.11 5.52 -53.74
C LEU A 43 -3.10 4.87 -52.34
N THR A 44 -3.80 3.76 -52.14
CA THR A 44 -3.79 3.06 -50.84
C THR A 44 -2.41 2.46 -50.53
N ALA A 45 -1.72 1.90 -51.53
CA ALA A 45 -0.35 1.42 -51.37
C ALA A 45 0.63 2.55 -51.04
N ALA A 46 0.49 3.72 -51.68
CA ALA A 46 1.33 4.89 -51.41
C ALA A 46 1.09 5.46 -50.00
N VAL A 47 -0.18 5.54 -49.54
CA VAL A 47 -0.51 5.96 -48.18
C VAL A 47 0.02 4.98 -47.14
N ALA A 48 -0.09 3.66 -47.37
CA ALA A 48 0.45 2.64 -46.48
C ALA A 48 1.99 2.68 -46.41
N ALA A 49 2.67 2.95 -47.53
CA ALA A 49 4.11 3.12 -47.56
C ALA A 49 4.55 4.41 -46.83
N ALA A 50 3.80 5.50 -46.98
CA ALA A 50 4.08 6.76 -46.29
C ALA A 50 3.84 6.65 -44.77
N THR A 51 2.77 5.99 -44.32
CA THR A 51 2.53 5.76 -42.89
C THR A 51 3.57 4.83 -42.28
N ALA A 52 3.97 3.76 -42.98
CA ALA A 52 5.07 2.91 -42.54
C ALA A 52 6.40 3.67 -42.47
N PHE A 53 6.70 4.54 -43.45
CA PHE A 53 7.90 5.38 -43.43
C PHE A 53 7.87 6.36 -42.24
N VAL A 54 6.75 7.03 -41.99
CA VAL A 54 6.60 7.94 -40.83
C VAL A 54 6.70 7.18 -39.51
N LEU A 55 6.15 5.97 -39.39
CA LEU A 55 6.27 5.15 -38.17
C LEU A 55 7.69 4.61 -37.96
N LEU A 56 8.42 4.33 -39.04
CA LEU A 56 9.82 3.87 -38.98
C LEU A 56 10.81 5.03 -38.71
N HIS A 57 10.45 6.26 -39.04
CA HIS A 57 11.30 7.45 -38.89
C HIS A 57 10.81 8.40 -37.79
N LEU A 58 9.75 8.03 -37.07
CA LEU A 58 9.38 8.76 -35.86
C LEU A 58 10.54 8.58 -34.88
N PRO A 59 11.15 9.67 -34.39
CA PRO A 59 12.20 9.55 -33.40
C PRO A 59 11.59 8.83 -32.21
N THR A 60 12.01 7.58 -31.99
CA THR A 60 11.81 6.91 -30.72
C THR A 60 12.55 7.78 -29.71
N THR A 61 11.83 8.67 -29.06
CA THR A 61 12.25 9.20 -27.78
C THR A 61 12.39 7.99 -26.89
N VAL A 62 13.61 7.46 -26.84
CA VAL A 62 14.05 6.59 -25.78
C VAL A 62 13.79 7.42 -24.54
N VAL A 63 12.66 7.14 -23.88
CA VAL A 63 12.50 7.47 -22.48
C VAL A 63 13.59 6.64 -21.82
N THR A 64 14.79 7.21 -21.74
CA THR A 64 15.77 6.78 -20.77
C THR A 64 15.01 6.90 -19.47
N ALA A 65 14.53 5.77 -18.96
CA ALA A 65 14.09 5.68 -17.59
C ALA A 65 15.19 6.38 -16.82
N ALA A 66 14.88 7.55 -16.25
CA ALA A 66 15.72 8.13 -15.23
C ALA A 66 15.85 6.99 -14.23
N SER A 67 16.99 6.30 -14.26
CA SER A 67 17.39 5.42 -13.21
C SER A 67 17.49 6.36 -12.03
N ALA A 68 16.37 6.51 -11.32
CA ALA A 68 16.30 7.22 -10.06
C ALA A 68 17.43 6.59 -9.27
N THR A 69 18.50 7.37 -9.09
CA THR A 69 19.75 6.91 -8.50
C THR A 69 19.40 6.61 -7.05
N ALA A 70 18.94 5.40 -6.79
CA ALA A 70 18.69 4.93 -5.45
C ALA A 70 20.00 5.11 -4.70
N ARG A 71 19.94 5.77 -3.55
CA ARG A 71 21.12 5.98 -2.72
C ARG A 71 21.76 4.61 -2.44
N PRO A 72 23.10 4.49 -2.46
CA PRO A 72 23.73 3.24 -2.08
C PRO A 72 23.28 2.85 -0.67
N LEU A 73 22.93 1.58 -0.49
CA LEU A 73 22.49 1.07 0.81
C LEU A 73 23.65 1.19 1.81
N SER A 74 23.46 1.96 2.87
CA SER A 74 24.39 2.04 4.00
C SER A 74 23.76 1.40 5.23
N LYS A 75 24.52 0.59 5.96
CA LYS A 75 24.09 0.05 7.25
C LYS A 75 24.03 1.19 8.28
N LEU A 76 22.92 1.31 8.99
CA LEU A 76 22.80 2.24 10.12
C LEU A 76 23.78 1.85 11.23
N SER A 77 24.32 2.85 11.94
CA SER A 77 25.29 2.64 13.02
C SER A 77 24.69 1.94 14.24
N LYS A 78 23.38 2.05 14.43
CA LYS A 78 22.59 1.37 15.46
C LYS A 78 21.32 0.78 14.83
N PRO A 79 20.74 -0.30 15.39
CA PRO A 79 19.40 -0.75 15.03
C PRO A 79 18.37 0.37 15.29
N VAL A 80 17.39 0.50 14.40
CA VAL A 80 16.27 1.44 14.54
C VAL A 80 14.97 0.63 14.50
N VAL A 81 14.03 0.98 15.36
CA VAL A 81 12.70 0.35 15.40
C VAL A 81 11.70 1.28 14.69
N LEU A 82 11.02 0.75 13.67
CA LEU A 82 9.92 1.42 13.01
C LEU A 82 8.63 0.64 13.27
N LEU A 83 7.72 1.22 14.05
CA LEU A 83 6.41 0.65 14.34
C LEU A 83 5.37 1.27 13.40
N ILE A 84 4.89 0.49 12.44
CA ILE A 84 3.91 0.93 11.43
C ILE A 84 2.57 0.28 11.72
N SER A 85 1.52 1.10 11.83
CA SER A 85 0.14 0.64 11.91
C SER A 85 -0.63 1.04 10.64
N SER A 86 -1.43 0.11 10.13
CA SER A 86 -2.43 0.38 9.10
C SER A 86 -3.79 0.02 9.68
N ASP A 87 -4.56 1.05 10.05
CA ASP A 87 -5.82 0.88 10.80
C ASP A 87 -6.82 0.05 9.99
N GLY A 88 -7.50 -0.89 10.67
CA GLY A 88 -8.49 -1.77 10.06
C GLY A 88 -7.94 -2.85 9.13
N VAL A 89 -6.62 -3.07 9.04
CA VAL A 89 -6.05 -4.18 8.26
C VAL A 89 -6.26 -5.51 8.97
N ARG A 90 -7.39 -6.15 8.65
CA ARG A 90 -7.79 -7.45 9.18
C ARG A 90 -6.89 -8.57 8.67
N PHE A 91 -6.57 -9.52 9.56
CA PHE A 91 -5.97 -10.79 9.15
C PHE A 91 -6.79 -11.46 8.03
N GLY A 92 -6.11 -11.86 6.96
CA GLY A 92 -6.68 -12.44 5.76
C GLY A 92 -6.65 -11.51 4.55
N TYR A 93 -6.50 -10.19 4.74
CA TYR A 93 -6.37 -9.25 3.62
C TYR A 93 -5.11 -9.50 2.79
N GLN A 94 -4.03 -10.01 3.40
CA GLN A 94 -2.82 -10.43 2.68
C GLN A 94 -3.05 -11.50 1.60
N TYR A 95 -4.09 -12.32 1.77
CA TYR A 95 -4.47 -13.36 0.80
C TYR A 95 -5.51 -12.86 -0.21
N LYS A 96 -6.19 -11.74 0.07
CA LYS A 96 -7.29 -11.20 -0.75
C LYS A 96 -6.88 -10.01 -1.62
N ALA A 97 -5.82 -9.29 -1.25
CA ALA A 97 -5.37 -8.09 -1.95
C ALA A 97 -3.94 -8.26 -2.53
N PRO A 98 -3.61 -7.58 -3.65
CA PRO A 98 -2.30 -7.62 -4.27
C PRO A 98 -1.28 -6.72 -3.52
N LEU A 99 -0.99 -7.04 -2.26
CA LEU A 99 -0.09 -6.25 -1.41
C LEU A 99 1.38 -6.59 -1.69
N LEU A 100 1.91 -6.18 -2.85
CA LEU A 100 3.25 -6.59 -3.33
C LEU A 100 4.37 -6.30 -2.32
N HIS A 101 4.45 -5.08 -1.79
CA HIS A 101 5.50 -4.70 -0.84
C HIS A 101 5.36 -5.42 0.52
N ILE A 102 4.14 -5.62 1.01
CA ILE A 102 3.90 -6.35 2.27
C ILE A 102 4.23 -7.83 2.12
N ARG A 103 3.91 -8.44 0.97
CA ARG A 103 4.32 -9.83 0.67
C ARG A 103 5.84 -9.97 0.62
N HIS A 104 6.54 -8.96 0.08
CA HIS A 104 8.00 -8.93 0.12
C HIS A 104 8.55 -8.85 1.55
N LEU A 105 7.91 -8.10 2.45
CA LEU A 105 8.25 -8.08 3.88
C LEU A 105 8.03 -9.46 4.53
N PHE A 106 6.93 -10.15 4.22
CA PHE A 106 6.68 -11.49 4.76
C PHE A 106 7.68 -12.53 4.25
N ALA A 107 8.02 -12.49 2.96
CA ALA A 107 8.95 -13.44 2.34
C ALA A 107 10.39 -13.30 2.87
N ASN A 108 10.79 -12.09 3.29
CA ASN A 108 12.14 -11.78 3.75
C ASN A 108 12.21 -11.46 5.26
N GLY A 109 11.13 -11.71 6.00
CA GLY A 109 11.00 -11.35 7.40
C GLY A 109 10.24 -12.41 8.19
N THR A 110 9.63 -11.99 9.29
CA THR A 110 8.75 -12.84 10.11
C THR A 110 7.34 -12.28 10.13
N SER A 111 6.35 -13.15 10.36
CA SER A 111 4.94 -12.77 10.47
C SER A 111 4.23 -13.66 11.48
N ALA A 112 3.18 -13.13 12.12
CA ALA A 112 2.32 -13.94 12.99
C ALA A 112 1.47 -14.88 12.14
N ALA A 113 1.67 -16.20 12.28
CA ALA A 113 1.02 -17.22 11.46
C ALA A 113 -0.52 -17.16 11.52
N GLU A 114 -1.07 -16.80 12.69
CA GLU A 114 -2.51 -16.72 12.95
C GLU A 114 -3.00 -15.27 13.10
N GLY A 115 -2.15 -14.29 12.77
CA GLY A 115 -2.43 -12.88 12.96
C GLY A 115 -2.21 -12.39 14.39
N LEU A 116 -2.54 -11.12 14.62
CA LEU A 116 -2.48 -10.46 15.92
C LEU A 116 -3.90 -10.42 16.52
N VAL A 117 -4.04 -10.89 17.75
CA VAL A 117 -5.32 -10.83 18.47
C VAL A 117 -5.44 -9.45 19.15
N PRO A 118 -6.47 -8.64 18.80
CA PRO A 118 -6.69 -7.34 19.43
C PRO A 118 -7.22 -7.48 20.86
N VAL A 119 -7.03 -6.44 21.67
CA VAL A 119 -7.78 -6.30 22.93
C VAL A 119 -9.24 -5.93 22.65
N PHE A 120 -10.13 -6.23 23.60
CA PHE A 120 -11.52 -5.81 23.54
C PHE A 120 -11.73 -4.46 24.25
N PRO A 121 -12.52 -3.52 23.69
CA PRO A 121 -13.19 -3.59 22.39
C PRO A 121 -12.21 -3.40 21.23
N THR A 122 -12.51 -3.98 20.06
CA THR A 122 -11.65 -3.95 18.87
C THR A 122 -11.75 -2.61 18.12
N LEU A 123 -11.42 -1.52 18.83
CA LEU A 123 -11.46 -0.13 18.36
C LEU A 123 -10.06 0.46 18.29
N THR A 124 -9.91 1.51 17.47
CA THR A 124 -8.63 2.19 17.17
C THR A 124 -7.86 2.58 18.43
N PHE A 125 -8.39 3.48 19.26
CA PHE A 125 -7.63 4.08 20.37
C PHE A 125 -7.27 3.06 21.46
N PRO A 126 -8.21 2.21 21.94
CA PRO A 126 -7.86 1.16 22.90
C PRO A 126 -6.74 0.25 22.40
N ASN A 127 -6.83 -0.26 21.17
CA ASN A 127 -5.82 -1.19 20.65
C ASN A 127 -4.47 -0.54 20.36
N HIS A 128 -4.44 0.67 19.77
CA HIS A 128 -3.18 1.35 19.50
C HIS A 128 -2.46 1.73 20.79
N TYR A 129 -3.20 2.09 21.85
CA TYR A 129 -2.58 2.40 23.13
C TYR A 129 -2.11 1.12 23.84
N SER A 130 -2.89 0.03 23.80
CA SER A 130 -2.44 -1.28 24.28
C SER A 130 -1.13 -1.74 23.63
N ILE A 131 -0.94 -1.54 22.32
CA ILE A 131 0.29 -1.92 21.60
C ILE A 131 1.52 -1.21 22.17
N VAL A 132 1.39 0.06 22.60
CA VAL A 132 2.53 0.87 23.05
C VAL A 132 2.68 0.94 24.56
N THR A 133 1.75 0.35 25.32
CA THR A 133 1.83 0.28 26.79
C THR A 133 1.90 -1.14 27.32
N ASP A 134 1.64 -2.16 26.50
CA ASP A 134 1.50 -3.58 26.89
C ASP A 134 0.44 -3.82 27.99
N LEU A 135 -0.67 -3.07 27.93
CA LEU A 135 -1.69 -3.10 28.97
C LEU A 135 -3.09 -3.20 28.36
N TYR A 136 -4.02 -3.81 29.10
CA TYR A 136 -5.43 -3.82 28.72
C TYR A 136 -6.07 -2.43 28.86
N PRO A 137 -7.18 -2.16 28.14
CA PRO A 137 -7.90 -0.89 28.26
C PRO A 137 -8.32 -0.49 29.67
N SER A 138 -8.69 -1.47 30.49
CA SER A 138 -9.00 -1.27 31.91
C SER A 138 -7.82 -0.77 32.76
N SER A 139 -6.59 -0.96 32.29
CA SER A 139 -5.37 -0.58 33.00
C SER A 139 -4.78 0.73 32.46
N HIS A 140 -4.81 0.94 31.14
CA HIS A 140 -4.25 2.17 30.54
C HIS A 140 -5.26 3.33 30.41
N GLY A 141 -6.54 3.11 30.71
CA GLY A 141 -7.58 4.15 30.81
C GLY A 141 -8.37 4.43 29.53
N ILE A 142 -7.77 4.23 28.37
CA ILE A 142 -8.42 4.41 27.05
C ILE A 142 -9.34 3.22 26.72
N ILE A 143 -10.54 3.18 27.29
CA ILE A 143 -11.48 2.04 27.19
C ILE A 143 -12.32 2.02 25.90
N ASN A 144 -12.46 3.16 25.22
CA ASN A 144 -13.22 3.31 23.98
C ASN A 144 -12.69 4.54 23.20
N ASN A 145 -13.09 4.71 21.94
CA ASN A 145 -12.82 5.95 21.18
C ASN A 145 -13.66 7.14 21.71
N TYR A 146 -14.78 6.84 22.37
CA TYR A 146 -15.67 7.79 23.04
C TYR A 146 -16.28 7.14 24.28
N PHE A 147 -16.15 7.77 25.45
CA PHE A 147 -16.72 7.25 26.69
C PHE A 147 -16.86 8.36 27.75
N PRO A 148 -17.88 8.28 28.64
CA PRO A 148 -17.96 9.15 29.81
C PRO A 148 -17.03 8.68 30.93
N ASP A 149 -16.50 9.63 31.70
CA ASP A 149 -16.03 9.37 33.06
C ASP A 149 -17.23 9.44 34.02
N PRO A 150 -17.63 8.33 34.67
CA PRO A 150 -18.78 8.32 35.56
C PRO A 150 -18.59 9.14 36.84
N ILE A 151 -17.35 9.53 37.19
CA ILE A 151 -17.05 10.31 38.40
C ILE A 151 -17.15 11.81 38.11
N SER A 152 -16.42 12.30 37.10
CA SER A 152 -16.42 13.73 36.76
C SER A 152 -17.59 14.16 35.88
N GLY A 153 -18.22 13.23 35.15
CA GLY A 153 -19.22 13.52 34.12
C GLY A 153 -18.61 14.02 32.79
N ASP A 154 -17.29 14.15 32.71
CA ASP A 154 -16.60 14.53 31.49
C ASP A 154 -16.64 13.42 30.44
N TYR A 155 -16.42 13.78 29.17
CA TYR A 155 -16.36 12.84 28.07
C TYR A 155 -14.98 12.81 27.43
N PHE A 156 -14.48 11.59 27.22
CA PHE A 156 -13.36 11.35 26.32
C PHE A 156 -13.86 11.31 24.87
N THR A 157 -13.06 11.89 23.97
CA THR A 157 -13.22 11.75 22.52
C THR A 157 -11.84 11.56 21.91
N MET A 158 -11.75 11.09 20.66
CA MET A 158 -10.47 10.95 19.94
C MET A 158 -9.68 12.26 19.76
N LYS A 159 -10.25 13.43 20.07
CA LYS A 159 -9.57 14.73 20.05
C LYS A 159 -8.97 15.11 21.42
N ASN A 160 -9.12 14.27 22.44
CA ASN A 160 -8.76 14.62 23.80
C ASN A 160 -7.31 14.26 24.11
N HIS A 161 -6.51 15.29 24.37
CA HIS A 161 -5.08 15.18 24.73
C HIS A 161 -4.81 15.45 26.22
N ASP A 162 -5.85 15.57 27.05
CA ASP A 162 -5.70 15.77 28.49
C ASP A 162 -5.06 14.52 29.14
N PRO A 163 -3.87 14.63 29.76
CA PRO A 163 -3.16 13.50 30.37
C PRO A 163 -3.97 12.70 31.41
N LYS A 164 -5.05 13.26 31.98
CA LYS A 164 -5.89 12.55 32.94
C LYS A 164 -6.52 11.27 32.39
N TRP A 165 -6.71 11.17 31.07
CA TRP A 165 -7.29 9.98 30.41
C TRP A 165 -6.25 8.92 30.05
N TRP A 166 -4.99 9.33 29.89
CA TRP A 166 -3.90 8.51 29.39
C TRP A 166 -3.04 8.07 30.59
N LEU A 167 -3.47 7.01 31.27
CA LEU A 167 -3.05 6.75 32.66
C LEU A 167 -1.60 6.27 32.79
N VAL A 168 -1.04 5.65 31.76
CA VAL A 168 0.22 4.88 31.84
C VAL A 168 1.27 5.38 30.86
N GLU A 169 2.52 4.96 31.03
CA GLU A 169 3.64 5.37 30.17
C GLU A 169 3.61 4.60 28.82
N PRO A 170 3.56 5.29 27.67
CA PRO A 170 3.72 4.66 26.36
C PRO A 170 5.20 4.49 25.97
N LEU A 171 5.46 3.62 25.00
CA LEU A 171 6.79 3.23 24.50
C LEU A 171 7.73 4.41 24.23
N TRP A 172 7.26 5.48 23.59
CA TRP A 172 8.08 6.66 23.28
C TRP A 172 8.44 7.48 24.53
N ALA A 173 7.61 7.43 25.58
CA ALA A 173 7.93 8.05 26.87
C ALA A 173 8.98 7.23 27.63
N THR A 174 8.88 5.90 27.57
CA THR A 174 9.91 4.99 28.09
C THR A 174 11.26 5.22 27.38
N ALA A 175 11.24 5.36 26.04
CA ALA A 175 12.44 5.66 25.27
C ALA A 175 13.04 7.03 25.64
N ALA A 176 12.21 8.08 25.71
CA ALA A 176 12.64 9.41 26.12
C ALA A 176 13.24 9.44 27.53
N ALA A 177 12.64 8.70 28.48
CA ALA A 177 13.16 8.57 29.84
C ALA A 177 14.55 7.89 29.90
N GLN A 178 14.86 7.03 28.93
CA GLN A 178 16.15 6.36 28.78
C GLN A 178 17.13 7.10 27.86
N GLY A 179 16.82 8.34 27.46
CA GLY A 179 17.67 9.14 26.59
C GLY A 179 17.70 8.65 25.13
N VAL A 180 16.77 7.78 24.74
CA VAL A 180 16.60 7.33 23.35
C VAL A 180 15.66 8.31 22.65
N LEU A 181 16.13 8.91 21.56
CA LEU A 181 15.30 9.77 20.72
C LEU A 181 14.16 8.95 20.11
N SER A 182 12.99 9.55 19.98
CA SER A 182 11.80 8.89 19.43
C SER A 182 10.98 9.89 18.63
N ALA A 183 10.35 9.40 17.57
CA ALA A 183 9.44 10.17 16.74
C ALA A 183 8.12 9.43 16.53
N THR A 184 7.05 10.19 16.45
CA THR A 184 5.69 9.70 16.25
C THR A 184 5.04 10.46 15.10
N PHE A 185 4.30 9.72 14.26
CA PHE A 185 3.49 10.28 13.20
C PHE A 185 2.08 9.72 13.35
N PHE A 186 1.19 10.49 14.00
CA PHE A 186 -0.23 10.20 14.18
C PHE A 186 -0.58 8.97 15.03
N TRP A 187 0.30 8.52 15.92
CA TRP A 187 -0.05 7.46 16.87
C TRP A 187 -0.97 7.98 17.98
N PRO A 188 -2.12 7.33 18.28
CA PRO A 188 -3.00 7.74 19.37
C PRO A 188 -2.30 7.88 20.72
N GLY A 189 -2.42 9.06 21.34
CA GLY A 189 -1.77 9.38 22.62
C GLY A 189 -0.35 9.95 22.49
N SER A 190 0.24 9.99 21.28
CA SER A 190 1.58 10.57 21.11
C SER A 190 1.64 12.09 21.33
N GLU A 191 0.51 12.78 21.21
CA GLU A 191 0.38 14.21 21.46
C GLU A 191 0.04 14.54 22.93
N VAL A 192 0.37 13.65 23.86
CA VAL A 192 0.07 13.78 25.30
C VAL A 192 1.36 13.83 26.09
N THR A 193 1.54 14.84 26.96
CA THR A 193 2.69 14.89 27.87
C THR A 193 2.62 13.71 28.84
N LYS A 194 3.70 12.91 28.92
CA LYS A 194 3.80 11.78 29.83
C LYS A 194 5.26 11.52 30.22
N GLY A 195 5.59 11.69 31.49
CA GLY A 195 6.97 11.53 31.96
C GLY A 195 7.93 12.45 31.22
N SER A 196 9.02 11.89 30.68
CA SER A 196 10.02 12.63 29.88
C SER A 196 9.56 12.96 28.45
N TRP A 197 8.40 12.46 28.01
CA TRP A 197 7.85 12.80 26.72
C TRP A 197 6.98 14.05 26.78
N ASN A 198 7.36 15.05 25.99
CA ASN A 198 6.70 16.35 25.87
C ASN A 198 6.25 16.65 24.42
N PHE A 199 5.95 15.61 23.64
CA PHE A 199 5.47 15.71 22.24
C PHE A 199 6.23 16.73 21.36
N PRO A 200 7.57 16.67 21.27
CA PRO A 200 8.34 17.74 20.65
C PRO A 200 7.97 17.93 19.16
N ASP A 201 7.61 19.15 18.74
CA ASP A 201 7.14 19.48 17.37
C ASP A 201 8.02 18.88 16.25
N LYS A 202 9.34 18.82 16.48
CA LYS A 202 10.31 18.25 15.53
C LYS A 202 10.03 16.77 15.24
N TYR A 203 9.62 16.00 16.25
CA TYR A 203 9.50 14.54 16.20
C TYR A 203 8.08 14.03 16.46
N CYS A 204 7.13 14.87 16.84
CA CYS A 204 5.73 14.50 17.06
C CYS A 204 4.84 15.30 16.11
N ARG A 205 4.22 14.64 15.13
CA ARG A 205 3.27 15.30 14.21
C ARG A 205 1.86 15.26 14.80
N HIS A 206 1.25 16.44 14.90
CA HIS A 206 -0.14 16.59 15.30
C HIS A 206 -1.10 15.96 14.30
N TYR A 207 -2.09 15.18 14.77
CA TYR A 207 -2.99 14.46 13.90
C TYR A 207 -3.71 15.38 12.90
N ASN A 208 -3.46 15.13 11.62
CA ASN A 208 -4.20 15.73 10.51
C ASN A 208 -4.44 14.66 9.44
N GLY A 209 -5.65 14.08 9.46
CA GLY A 209 -6.03 13.02 8.53
C GLY A 209 -5.93 13.39 7.05
N SER A 210 -5.86 14.68 6.71
CA SER A 210 -5.75 15.18 5.34
C SER A 210 -4.33 15.11 4.77
N VAL A 211 -3.30 14.87 5.60
CA VAL A 211 -1.91 14.74 5.13
C VAL A 211 -1.78 13.48 4.28
N PRO A 212 -1.34 13.58 3.00
CA PRO A 212 -1.15 12.43 2.10
C PRO A 212 -0.16 11.41 2.66
N PHE A 213 -0.33 10.12 2.35
CA PHE A 213 0.52 9.06 2.91
C PHE A 213 1.99 9.22 2.51
N GLU A 214 2.25 9.66 1.29
CA GLU A 214 3.58 9.93 0.75
C GLU A 214 4.32 10.95 1.61
N GLU A 215 3.65 12.05 1.99
CA GLU A 215 4.24 13.07 2.88
C GLU A 215 4.57 12.52 4.27
N ARG A 216 3.74 11.58 4.78
CA ARG A 216 4.03 10.90 6.05
C ARG A 216 5.29 10.04 5.94
N VAL A 217 5.40 9.27 4.86
CA VAL A 217 6.57 8.42 4.57
C VAL A 217 7.81 9.28 4.39
N ASP A 218 7.75 10.33 3.58
CA ASP A 218 8.88 11.23 3.31
C ASP A 218 9.36 11.92 4.60
N THR A 219 8.44 12.31 5.49
CA THR A 219 8.80 12.84 6.80
C THR A 219 9.59 11.83 7.63
N ILE A 220 9.12 10.58 7.72
CA ILE A 220 9.82 9.51 8.46
C ILE A 220 11.18 9.22 7.85
N LEU A 221 11.26 9.12 6.52
CA LEU A 221 12.53 8.90 5.81
C LEU A 221 13.50 10.08 6.02
N GLY A 222 13.00 11.31 6.08
CA GLY A 222 13.79 12.50 6.38
C GLY A 222 14.47 12.48 7.75
N TYR A 223 13.96 11.72 8.73
CA TYR A 223 14.64 11.53 10.01
C TYR A 223 15.94 10.72 9.89
N PHE A 224 16.03 9.81 8.91
CA PHE A 224 17.24 9.04 8.65
C PHE A 224 18.34 9.88 7.97
N ASP A 225 17.99 11.06 7.46
CA ASP A 225 18.93 12.03 6.87
C ASP A 225 19.51 13.01 7.90
N LEU A 226 19.03 12.96 9.15
CA LEU A 226 19.56 13.77 10.24
C LEU A 226 20.93 13.25 10.72
N PRO A 227 21.77 14.11 11.35
CA PRO A 227 22.97 13.65 12.04
C PRO A 227 22.66 12.51 13.03
N PRO A 228 23.56 11.53 13.23
CA PRO A 228 23.28 10.34 14.05
C PRO A 228 22.80 10.62 15.49
N ASN A 229 23.22 11.75 16.08
CA ASN A 229 22.79 12.19 17.42
C ASN A 229 21.43 12.91 17.43
N GLN A 230 20.80 13.10 16.27
CA GLN A 230 19.48 13.68 16.08
C GLN A 230 18.50 12.71 15.40
N MET A 231 18.96 11.55 14.92
CA MET A 231 18.12 10.50 14.37
C MET A 231 17.41 9.75 15.53
N PRO A 232 16.07 9.80 15.60
CA PRO A 232 15.27 8.96 16.50
C PRO A 232 15.67 7.49 16.40
#